data_AF-A0A959Y2K7-F1
#
_entry.id   AF-A0A959Y2K7-F1
#
_cell.length_a   1.000
_cell.length_b   1.000
_cell.length_c   1.000
_cell.angle_alpha   90.00
_cell.angle_beta   90.00
_cell.angle_gamma   90.00
#
_symmetry.space_group_name_H-M   'P 1'
#
loop_
_entity.id
_entity.type
_entity.pdbx_description
1 polymer ?
#
loop_
_entity_poly.entity_id
_entity_poly.type
_entity_poly.pdbx_seq_one_letter_code
_entity_poly.pdbx_strand_id
1 'polypeptide(L)'
;VVTEFMMKGDGGVPEFDLYNDPTLFYSRPKGDYVGEDGRKVLLDFFLVNDGLSEGGHHVRATIDGHPVILTRWAPYFIEGLGLGEHTVRLELIDAQGALVPGPFNDSGERTFRVLEG
;
A
#
# COMPACT_ATOMS: atom_id res chain seq x y z
N VAL A 1 -0.71 30.17 -4.69
CA VAL A 1 0.01 29.24 -3.79
C VAL A 1 -1.04 28.36 -3.17
N VAL A 2 -0.97 27.05 -3.34
CA VAL A 2 -1.90 26.12 -2.69
C VAL A 2 -1.28 25.75 -1.35
N THR A 3 -1.91 26.18 -0.27
CA THR A 3 -1.58 25.78 1.12
C THR A 3 -2.74 24.92 1.60
N GLU A 4 -2.43 23.65 1.85
CA GLU A 4 -3.28 22.61 2.46
C GLU A 4 -4.48 22.08 1.66
N PHE A 5 -4.38 20.81 1.28
CA PHE A 5 -5.53 19.96 0.95
C PHE A 5 -5.89 19.15 2.20
N MET A 6 -6.93 19.56 2.93
CA MET A 6 -7.52 18.79 4.03
C MET A 6 -8.67 17.95 3.47
N MET A 7 -8.62 16.62 3.60
CA MET A 7 -9.80 15.78 3.36
C MET A 7 -10.81 16.02 4.48
N LYS A 8 -12.06 16.31 4.11
CA LYS A 8 -13.12 16.64 5.08
C LYS A 8 -13.63 15.36 5.75
N GLY A 9 -13.38 15.23 7.06
CA GLY A 9 -13.96 14.22 7.93
C GLY A 9 -14.43 14.87 9.24
N ASP A 10 -15.67 14.59 9.62
CA ASP A 10 -16.48 15.40 10.54
C ASP A 10 -16.28 15.04 12.03
N GLY A 11 -15.08 14.66 12.43
CA GLY A 11 -14.77 14.29 13.81
C GLY A 11 -13.27 14.40 14.05
N GLY A 12 -12.89 14.99 15.19
CA GLY A 12 -11.53 15.41 15.54
C GLY A 12 -10.47 14.51 14.91
N VAL A 13 -9.69 15.10 14.00
CA VAL A 13 -8.53 14.43 13.41
C VAL A 13 -7.72 13.93 14.61
N PRO A 14 -7.53 12.61 14.76
CA PRO A 14 -6.55 12.12 15.71
C PRO A 14 -5.27 12.89 15.47
N GLU A 15 -4.66 13.39 16.54
CA GLU A 15 -3.37 14.06 16.47
C GLU A 15 -2.38 13.05 15.85
N PHE A 16 -2.18 13.17 14.55
CA PHE A 16 -1.33 12.30 13.76
C PHE A 16 -0.08 13.09 13.45
N ASP A 17 1.03 12.64 14.02
CA ASP A 17 2.30 13.30 13.88
C ASP A 17 3.07 12.68 12.71
N LEU A 18 2.96 13.32 11.54
CA LEU A 18 3.72 12.94 10.34
C LEU A 18 5.24 12.84 10.59
N TYR A 19 5.77 13.51 11.62
CA TYR A 19 7.20 13.49 11.92
C TYR A 19 7.64 12.30 12.78
N ASN A 20 6.74 11.66 13.53
CA ASN A 20 7.09 10.61 14.48
C ASN A 20 6.30 9.31 14.31
N ASP A 21 5.10 9.37 13.76
CA ASP A 21 4.23 8.20 13.66
C ASP A 21 4.61 7.31 12.47
N PRO A 22 4.61 5.96 12.64
CA PRO A 22 4.75 5.02 11.55
C PRO A 22 3.70 5.25 10.47
N THR A 23 4.17 5.44 9.24
CA THR A 23 3.29 5.79 8.13
C THR A 23 3.60 4.96 6.89
N LEU A 24 2.58 4.31 6.35
CA LEU A 24 2.61 3.63 5.06
C LEU A 24 2.03 4.51 3.95
N PHE A 25 2.79 4.67 2.86
CA PHE A 25 2.30 5.32 1.63
C PHE A 25 2.30 4.34 0.47
N TYR A 26 1.11 4.04 -0.03
CA TYR A 26 0.91 3.29 -1.26
C TYR A 26 1.40 4.10 -2.48
N SER A 27 2.32 3.55 -3.28
CA SER A 27 2.82 4.19 -4.49
C SER A 27 2.24 3.54 -5.76
N ARG A 28 2.35 2.20 -5.86
CA ARG A 28 1.95 1.39 -7.02
C ARG A 28 1.48 -0.01 -6.61
N PRO A 29 0.66 -0.68 -7.43
CA PRO A 29 0.22 -0.32 -8.79
C PRO A 29 -0.86 0.75 -8.92
N LYS A 30 -0.94 1.41 -10.08
CA LYS A 30 -2.02 2.36 -10.40
C LYS A 30 -2.24 2.49 -11.90
N GLY A 31 -3.48 2.80 -12.29
CA GLY A 31 -3.81 3.04 -13.70
C GLY A 31 -3.71 1.77 -14.54
N ASP A 32 -3.23 1.91 -15.77
CA ASP A 32 -3.23 0.85 -16.78
C ASP A 32 -1.80 0.39 -17.08
N TYR A 33 -1.64 -0.92 -17.15
CA TYR A 33 -0.43 -1.60 -17.58
C TYR A 33 -0.73 -2.34 -18.88
N VAL A 34 -0.03 -1.99 -19.95
CA VAL A 34 -0.35 -2.43 -21.32
C VAL A 34 0.76 -3.34 -21.84
N GLY A 35 0.39 -4.47 -22.44
CA GLY A 35 1.36 -5.39 -23.04
C GLY A 35 2.41 -5.88 -22.04
N GLU A 36 3.68 -5.59 -22.33
CA GLU A 36 4.81 -6.11 -21.55
C GLU A 36 4.90 -5.55 -20.12
N ASP A 37 4.36 -4.35 -19.89
CA ASP A 37 4.28 -3.73 -18.56
C ASP A 37 3.32 -4.50 -17.64
N GLY A 38 2.31 -5.17 -18.22
CA GLY A 38 1.33 -5.98 -17.51
C GLY A 38 1.85 -7.34 -17.03
N ARG A 39 2.95 -7.84 -17.62
CA ARG A 39 3.52 -9.14 -17.25
C ARG A 39 4.19 -9.12 -15.87
N LYS A 40 4.69 -7.95 -15.46
CA LYS A 40 5.49 -7.77 -14.25
C LYS A 40 5.23 -6.40 -13.64
N VAL A 41 4.18 -6.34 -12.82
CA VAL A 41 3.69 -5.10 -12.22
C VAL A 41 4.44 -4.82 -10.92
N LEU A 42 5.05 -3.64 -10.79
CA LEU A 42 5.76 -3.29 -9.56
C LEU A 42 4.77 -2.96 -8.44
N LEU A 43 4.92 -3.65 -7.31
CA LEU A 43 4.31 -3.30 -6.04
C LEU A 43 5.28 -2.42 -5.26
N ASP A 44 4.88 -1.19 -4.98
CA ASP A 44 5.76 -0.16 -4.45
C ASP A 44 5.08 0.65 -3.35
N PHE A 45 5.82 0.91 -2.29
CA PHE A 45 5.36 1.65 -1.13
C PHE A 45 6.53 2.31 -0.39
N PHE A 46 6.22 3.36 0.35
CA PHE A 46 7.16 4.06 1.22
C PHE A 46 6.72 3.94 2.67
N LEU A 47 7.72 3.78 3.55
CA LEU A 47 7.55 3.83 4.99
C LEU A 47 8.23 5.09 5.53
N VAL A 48 7.56 5.77 6.46
CA VAL A 48 8.11 6.89 7.20
C VAL A 48 8.05 6.54 8.69
N ASN A 49 9.10 6.88 9.42
CA ASN A 49 9.27 6.58 10.85
C ASN A 49 9.16 5.08 11.19
N ASP A 50 9.45 4.21 10.23
CA ASP A 50 9.29 2.77 10.38
C ASP A 50 10.23 1.97 9.47
N GLY A 51 10.42 0.68 9.79
CA GLY A 51 11.13 -0.30 9.00
C GLY A 51 10.58 -1.72 9.22
N LEU A 52 10.69 -2.55 8.18
CA LEU A 52 10.15 -3.92 8.21
C LEU A 52 11.16 -4.92 8.77
N SER A 53 10.67 -5.87 9.57
CA SER A 53 11.47 -7.01 10.07
C SER A 53 10.57 -8.21 10.39
N GLU A 54 11.13 -9.41 10.58
CA GLU A 54 10.35 -10.61 10.92
C GLU A 54 9.72 -10.62 12.32
N GLY A 55 10.23 -9.80 13.25
CA GLY A 55 9.71 -9.70 14.62
C GLY A 55 9.11 -8.33 14.98
N GLY A 56 8.95 -7.45 13.99
CA GLY A 56 8.45 -6.09 14.15
C GLY A 56 7.26 -5.82 13.24
N HIS A 57 7.22 -4.64 12.64
CA HIS A 57 6.17 -4.32 11.68
C HIS A 57 6.37 -5.03 10.33
N HIS A 58 5.26 -5.32 9.67
CA HIS A 58 5.18 -5.94 8.36
C HIS A 58 4.16 -5.20 7.49
N VAL A 59 4.26 -5.37 6.17
CA VAL A 59 3.17 -4.97 5.27
C VAL A 59 2.40 -6.22 4.85
N ARG A 60 1.09 -6.25 5.10
CA ARG A 60 0.17 -7.21 4.48
C ARG A 60 -0.30 -6.63 3.15
N ALA A 61 0.12 -7.26 2.07
CA ALA A 61 -0.35 -6.95 0.71
C ALA A 61 -1.44 -7.95 0.32
N THR A 62 -2.67 -7.50 0.16
CA THR A 62 -3.78 -8.32 -0.36
C THR A 62 -3.97 -8.02 -1.82
N ILE A 63 -3.65 -8.98 -2.70
CA ILE A 63 -3.74 -8.85 -4.16
C ILE A 63 -4.85 -9.78 -4.65
N ASP A 64 -5.89 -9.25 -5.27
CA ASP A 64 -7.08 -10.01 -5.71
C ASP A 64 -7.62 -10.94 -4.60
N GLY A 65 -7.71 -10.43 -3.37
CA GLY A 65 -8.17 -11.17 -2.20
C GLY A 65 -7.14 -12.13 -1.56
N HIS A 66 -5.94 -12.25 -2.11
CA HIS A 66 -4.88 -13.13 -1.60
C HIS A 66 -3.85 -12.34 -0.78
N PRO A 67 -3.77 -12.55 0.54
CA PRO A 67 -2.82 -11.84 1.39
C PRO A 67 -1.41 -12.45 1.32
N VAL A 68 -0.41 -11.57 1.27
CA VAL A 68 1.03 -11.88 1.34
C VAL A 68 1.67 -10.97 2.39
N ILE A 69 2.55 -11.54 3.23
CA ILE A 69 3.26 -10.78 4.26
C ILE A 69 4.64 -10.39 3.74
N LEU A 70 4.91 -9.08 3.71
CA LEU A 70 6.17 -8.48 3.31
C LEU A 70 6.92 -8.05 4.56
N THR A 71 8.03 -8.71 4.86
CA THR A 71 8.86 -8.45 6.05
C THR A 71 10.12 -7.65 5.76
N ARG A 72 10.34 -7.28 4.49
CA ARG A 72 11.50 -6.50 4.04
C ARG A 72 11.05 -5.35 3.15
N TRP A 73 11.65 -4.18 3.33
CA TRP A 73 11.43 -3.08 2.40
C TRP A 73 12.35 -3.27 1.18
N ALA A 74 11.78 -3.77 0.09
CA ALA A 74 12.48 -4.18 -1.12
C ALA A 74 11.55 -4.01 -2.34
N PRO A 75 12.08 -4.01 -3.57
CA PRO A 75 11.23 -4.04 -4.76
C PRO A 75 10.51 -5.39 -4.87
N TYR A 76 9.17 -5.35 -4.94
CA TYR A 76 8.33 -6.53 -5.16
C TYR A 76 7.61 -6.43 -6.50
N PHE A 77 7.49 -7.55 -7.20
CA PHE A 77 6.72 -7.63 -8.43
C PHE A 77 5.56 -8.60 -8.28
N ILE A 78 4.43 -8.20 -8.84
CA ILE A 78 3.27 -9.04 -9.05
C ILE A 78 3.38 -9.60 -10.47
N GLU A 79 3.39 -10.92 -10.58
CA GLU A 79 3.52 -11.66 -11.84
C GLU A 79 2.35 -12.62 -11.99
N GLY A 80 2.06 -13.02 -13.23
CA GLY A 80 0.98 -13.98 -13.53
C GLY A 80 -0.43 -13.39 -13.46
N LEU A 81 -0.56 -12.06 -13.48
CA LEU A 81 -1.85 -11.38 -13.60
C LEU A 81 -2.51 -11.70 -14.95
N GLY A 82 -3.82 -11.93 -14.92
CA GLY A 82 -4.63 -12.01 -16.13
C GLY A 82 -4.85 -10.63 -16.76
N LEU A 83 -5.53 -10.60 -17.90
CA LEU A 83 -6.07 -9.36 -18.43
C LEU A 83 -7.30 -8.94 -17.60
N GLY A 84 -7.46 -7.66 -17.36
CA GLY A 84 -8.62 -7.10 -16.69
C GLY A 84 -8.27 -6.22 -15.49
N GLU A 85 -9.24 -6.10 -14.60
CA GLU A 85 -9.16 -5.31 -13.39
C GLU A 85 -8.61 -6.15 -12.22
N HIS A 86 -7.70 -5.56 -11.45
CA HIS A 86 -7.06 -6.17 -10.30
C HIS A 86 -7.11 -5.24 -9.10
N THR A 87 -7.13 -5.82 -7.89
CA THR A 87 -7.16 -5.08 -6.63
C THR A 87 -5.90 -5.30 -5.81
N VAL A 88 -5.46 -4.23 -5.13
CA VAL A 88 -4.42 -4.28 -4.10
C VAL A 88 -4.87 -3.50 -2.88
N ARG A 89 -4.61 -4.04 -1.70
CA ARG A 89 -4.67 -3.32 -0.43
C ARG A 89 -3.37 -3.56 0.34
N LEU A 90 -2.76 -2.48 0.84
CA LEU A 90 -1.60 -2.56 1.70
C LEU A 90 -1.98 -2.11 3.11
N GLU A 91 -1.60 -2.92 4.09
CA GLU A 91 -1.81 -2.64 5.51
C GLU A 91 -0.50 -2.78 6.26
N LEU A 92 -0.12 -1.77 7.04
CA LEU A 92 0.98 -1.85 7.99
C LEU A 92 0.47 -2.52 9.26
N ILE A 93 1.05 -3.68 9.60
CA ILE A 93 0.62 -4.51 10.72
C ILE A 93 1.78 -4.76 11.67
N ASP A 94 1.46 -5.00 12.94
CA ASP A 94 2.43 -5.43 13.94
C ASP A 94 2.75 -6.93 13.84
N ALA A 95 3.65 -7.40 14.71
CA ALA A 95 4.08 -8.80 14.77
C ALA A 95 2.94 -9.77 15.16
N GLN A 96 1.83 -9.27 15.68
CA GLN A 96 0.63 -10.05 16.02
C GLN A 96 -0.41 -10.02 14.87
N GLY A 97 -0.14 -9.27 13.81
CA GLY A 97 -1.02 -9.12 12.66
C GLY A 97 -2.14 -8.09 12.84
N ALA A 98 -2.08 -7.26 13.89
CA ALA A 98 -3.01 -6.17 14.10
C ALA A 98 -2.56 -4.92 13.33
N LEU A 99 -3.52 -4.10 12.89
CA LEU A 99 -3.23 -2.86 12.15
C LEU A 99 -2.51 -1.87 13.06
N VAL A 100 -1.38 -1.33 12.59
CA VAL A 100 -0.68 -0.24 13.26
C VAL A 100 -1.58 1.01 13.20
N PRO A 101 -1.92 1.65 14.32
CA PRO A 101 -2.79 2.84 14.33
C PRO A 101 -2.24 3.94 13.43
N GLY A 102 -3.13 4.62 12.71
CA GLY A 102 -2.77 5.75 11.85
C GLY A 102 -3.69 5.88 10.64
N PRO A 103 -3.98 7.10 10.16
CA PRO A 103 -4.92 7.32 9.07
C PRO A 103 -4.44 6.81 7.71
N PHE A 104 -3.14 6.51 7.56
CA PHE A 104 -2.54 6.07 6.29
C PHE A 104 -2.05 4.62 6.31
N ASN A 105 -2.10 3.95 7.47
CA ASN A 105 -1.57 2.59 7.64
C ASN A 105 -2.46 1.49 7.04
N ASP A 106 -3.64 1.87 6.57
CA ASP A 106 -4.45 1.08 5.66
C ASP A 106 -4.67 1.90 4.39
N SER A 107 -4.20 1.39 3.25
CA SER A 107 -4.47 2.07 1.99
C SER A 107 -5.97 2.05 1.67
N GLY A 108 -6.73 1.06 2.14
CA GLY A 108 -7.97 0.64 1.54
C GLY A 108 -7.73 -0.02 0.19
N GLU A 109 -8.79 -0.51 -0.44
CA GLU A 109 -8.69 -1.17 -1.75
C GLU A 109 -8.30 -0.16 -2.84
N ARG A 110 -7.36 -0.55 -3.70
CA ARG A 110 -6.89 0.19 -4.86
C ARG A 110 -7.03 -0.68 -6.09
N THR A 111 -7.40 -0.06 -7.20
CA THR A 111 -7.65 -0.75 -8.46
C THR A 111 -6.64 -0.34 -9.52
N PHE A 112 -6.22 -1.30 -10.33
CA PHE A 112 -5.42 -1.09 -11.53
C PHE A 112 -5.85 -2.09 -12.61
N ARG A 113 -5.44 -1.84 -13.86
CA ARG A 113 -5.84 -2.68 -15.00
C ARG A 113 -4.62 -3.20 -15.76
N VAL A 114 -4.72 -4.44 -16.21
CA VAL A 114 -3.79 -5.07 -17.14
C VAL A 114 -4.53 -5.24 -18.47
N LEU A 115 -4.00 -4.65 -19.54
CA LEU A 115 -4.63 -4.56 -20.85
C LEU A 115 -3.77 -5.22 -21.93
N GLU A 116 -4.43 -5.69 -23.00
CA GLU A 116 -3.72 -6.12 -24.21
C GLU A 116 -2.98 -4.95 -24.85
N GLY A 117 -1.82 -5.24 -25.46
CA GLY A 117 -0.96 -4.28 -26.13
C GLY A 117 -1.23 -4.12 -27.61
#